data_AF-A0A9W2W6S6-F1
#
_entry.id   AF-A0A9W2W6S6-F1
#
_cell.length_a   1.000
_cell.length_b   1.000
_cell.length_c   1.000
_cell.angle_alpha   90.00
_cell.angle_beta   90.00
_cell.angle_gamma   90.00
#
_symmetry.space_group_name_H-M   'P 1'
#
loop_
_entity.id
_entity.type
_entity.pdbx_description
1 polymer ?
#
loop_
_entity_poly.entity_id
_entity_poly.type
_entity_poly.pdbx_seq_one_letter_code
_entity_poly.pdbx_strand_id
1 'polypeptide(L)'
;MHLCWIVTQLDCHTAYIACKFAELKEKIDCPSGTKLEDGPKVLKSGDAAIVDMVPGKPMCFESFSDYPPLGHFAVSDTRQTVAVGVIKAVDKKAAGRLKALIQILAAAVAERDVVYFTFGDSELMRDIYSMHTFLTERKLTVGEVYKLLLRYYNEECRNCSTPGPDIKLYPFIYHAVESCAETTNQPGQRTGA
;
A
#
# COMPACT_ATOMS: atom_id res chain seq x y z
N MET A 1 -30.20 15.53 -1.68
CA MET A 1 -29.01 15.97 -0.93
C MET A 1 -27.82 15.85 -1.87
N HIS A 2 -27.16 16.97 -2.21
CA HIS A 2 -25.99 16.99 -3.08
C HIS A 2 -24.79 16.42 -2.33
N LEU A 3 -24.49 15.14 -2.55
CA LEU A 3 -23.39 14.39 -1.92
C LEU A 3 -22.00 14.76 -2.46
N CYS A 4 -21.90 15.63 -3.46
CA CYS A 4 -20.69 15.78 -4.28
C CYS A 4 -19.54 16.60 -3.62
N TRP A 5 -19.75 17.22 -2.44
CA TRP A 5 -18.72 18.09 -1.82
C TRP A 5 -18.59 18.00 -0.29
N ILE A 6 -19.31 17.08 0.37
CA ILE A 6 -19.29 16.98 1.83
C ILE A 6 -18.15 16.04 2.23
N VAL A 7 -17.19 16.55 3.00
CA VAL A 7 -16.22 15.72 3.71
C VAL A 7 -17.00 14.93 4.75
N THR A 8 -17.21 13.66 4.49
CA THR A 8 -17.97 12.81 5.40
C THR A 8 -17.04 12.07 6.34
N GLN A 9 -17.61 11.77 7.49
CA GLN A 9 -17.02 10.95 8.51
C GLN A 9 -17.05 9.49 8.06
N LEU A 10 -15.92 8.80 7.96
CA LEU A 10 -15.88 7.35 7.81
C LEU A 10 -15.41 6.71 9.10
N ASP A 11 -16.31 5.93 9.70
CA ASP A 11 -16.08 5.16 10.92
C ASP A 11 -15.90 3.69 10.51
N CYS A 12 -14.68 3.17 10.70
CA CYS A 12 -14.36 1.77 10.46
C CYS A 12 -13.67 1.22 11.70
N HIS A 13 -14.35 0.31 12.41
CA HIS A 13 -13.94 -0.22 13.70
C HIS A 13 -13.67 0.89 14.73
N THR A 14 -12.40 1.17 15.06
CA THR A 14 -11.95 2.21 16.00
C THR A 14 -11.36 3.43 15.29
N ALA A 15 -11.20 3.35 13.96
CA ALA A 15 -10.65 4.43 13.17
C ALA A 15 -11.78 5.37 12.75
N TYR A 16 -11.54 6.65 13.00
CA TYR A 16 -12.40 7.73 12.56
C TYR A 16 -11.61 8.67 11.64
N ILE A 17 -11.93 8.66 10.34
CA ILE A 17 -11.21 9.40 9.30
C ILE A 17 -12.17 10.12 8.35
N ALA A 18 -11.75 11.30 7.89
CA ALA A 18 -12.45 12.03 6.84
C ALA A 18 -12.30 11.32 5.48
N CYS A 19 -13.40 11.04 4.81
CA CYS A 19 -13.45 10.47 3.48
C CYS A 19 -14.05 11.43 2.46
N LYS A 20 -13.64 11.26 1.20
CA LYS A 20 -14.27 11.90 0.05
C LYS A 20 -14.91 10.82 -0.81
N PHE A 21 -16.12 11.07 -1.27
CA PHE A 21 -16.75 10.27 -2.30
C PHE A 21 -16.13 10.63 -3.65
N ALA A 22 -15.55 9.65 -4.33
CA ALA A 22 -14.94 9.84 -5.64
C ALA A 22 -15.99 9.72 -6.74
N GLU A 23 -16.67 8.57 -6.80
CA GLU A 23 -17.64 8.28 -7.86
C GLU A 23 -18.70 7.28 -7.36
N LEU A 24 -19.96 7.49 -7.77
CA LEU A 24 -21.02 6.52 -7.59
C LEU A 24 -21.02 5.60 -8.80
N LYS A 25 -20.53 4.37 -8.63
CA LYS A 25 -20.44 3.41 -9.73
C LYS A 25 -21.83 2.96 -10.15
N GLU A 26 -22.57 2.34 -9.23
CA GLU A 26 -23.79 1.63 -9.61
C GLU A 26 -24.82 1.69 -8.50
N LYS A 27 -26.09 1.86 -8.87
CA LYS A 27 -27.22 1.62 -7.97
C LYS A 27 -27.54 0.13 -8.00
N ILE A 28 -27.65 -0.49 -6.84
CA ILE A 28 -27.96 -1.91 -6.68
C ILE A 28 -29.26 -2.11 -5.92
N ASP A 29 -29.96 -3.18 -6.23
CA ASP A 29 -31.08 -3.66 -5.42
C ASP A 29 -30.52 -4.49 -4.24
N CYS A 30 -30.75 -4.06 -3.01
CA CYS A 30 -30.14 -4.65 -1.81
C CYS A 30 -30.42 -6.15 -1.62
N PRO A 31 -31.64 -6.67 -1.90
CA PRO A 31 -31.95 -8.10 -1.75
C PRO A 31 -31.42 -8.97 -2.88
N SER A 32 -31.44 -8.50 -4.14
CA SER A 32 -31.06 -9.31 -5.31
C SER A 32 -29.61 -9.12 -5.74
N GLY A 33 -28.95 -8.05 -5.29
CA GLY A 33 -27.60 -7.67 -5.73
C GLY A 33 -27.53 -7.28 -7.22
N THR A 34 -28.68 -7.11 -7.87
CA THR A 34 -28.76 -6.80 -9.29
C THR A 34 -28.51 -5.31 -9.52
N LYS A 35 -27.77 -4.99 -10.57
CA LYS A 35 -27.53 -3.60 -11.00
C LYS A 35 -28.83 -3.02 -11.54
N LEU A 36 -29.27 -1.90 -10.98
CA LEU A 36 -30.47 -1.17 -11.40
C LEU A 36 -30.12 -0.05 -12.37
N GLU A 37 -29.09 0.73 -12.05
CA GLU A 37 -28.67 1.90 -12.81
C GLU A 37 -27.15 2.07 -12.70
N ASP A 38 -26.51 2.42 -13.82
CA ASP A 38 -25.09 2.70 -13.92
C ASP A 38 -24.85 4.21 -13.83
N GLY A 39 -23.99 4.66 -12.90
CA GLY A 39 -23.67 6.06 -12.66
C GLY A 39 -24.82 6.96 -12.15
N PRO A 40 -25.54 6.61 -11.07
CA PRO A 40 -26.63 7.45 -10.57
C PRO A 40 -26.11 8.80 -10.04
N LYS A 41 -26.73 9.91 -10.46
CA LYS A 41 -26.35 11.26 -10.01
C LYS A 41 -26.77 11.58 -8.57
N VAL A 42 -27.80 10.91 -8.05
CA VAL A 42 -28.37 11.15 -6.71
C VAL A 42 -28.89 9.84 -6.13
N LEU A 43 -28.54 9.56 -4.87
CA LEU A 43 -29.15 8.49 -4.07
C LEU A 43 -30.18 9.06 -3.10
N LYS A 44 -31.26 8.31 -2.87
CA LYS A 44 -32.30 8.63 -1.88
C LYS A 44 -32.23 7.66 -0.70
N SER A 45 -32.90 8.03 0.40
CA SER A 45 -33.03 7.13 1.55
C SER A 45 -33.69 5.82 1.13
N GLY A 46 -33.05 4.69 1.47
CA GLY A 46 -33.50 3.34 1.10
C GLY A 46 -32.83 2.78 -0.16
N ASP A 47 -32.06 3.58 -0.90
CA ASP A 47 -31.28 3.09 -2.04
C ASP A 47 -29.98 2.41 -1.57
N ALA A 48 -29.56 1.36 -2.28
CA ALA A 48 -28.24 0.76 -2.12
C ALA A 48 -27.39 1.04 -3.38
N ALA A 49 -26.09 1.26 -3.18
CA ALA A 49 -25.17 1.58 -4.27
C ALA A 49 -23.75 1.11 -3.98
N ILE A 50 -22.98 0.90 -5.03
CA ILE A 50 -21.53 0.72 -4.99
C ILE A 50 -20.89 2.09 -5.24
N VAL A 51 -20.02 2.50 -4.33
CA VAL A 51 -19.42 3.83 -4.34
C VAL A 51 -17.92 3.71 -4.09
N ASP A 52 -17.13 4.43 -4.88
CA ASP A 52 -15.70 4.57 -4.67
C ASP A 52 -15.43 5.70 -3.67
N MET A 53 -14.66 5.37 -2.63
CA MET A 53 -14.34 6.29 -1.55
C MET A 53 -12.83 6.44 -1.42
N VAL A 54 -12.37 7.69 -1.22
CA VAL A 54 -10.96 8.01 -1.01
C VAL A 54 -10.77 8.57 0.40
N PRO A 55 -10.04 7.85 1.28
CA PRO A 55 -9.75 8.35 2.62
C PRO A 55 -8.74 9.49 2.57
N GLY A 56 -8.97 10.52 3.39
CA GLY A 56 -8.08 11.67 3.50
C GLY A 56 -6.77 11.36 4.24
N LYS A 57 -6.70 10.25 4.98
CA LYS A 57 -5.49 9.76 5.64
C LYS A 57 -5.29 8.27 5.33
N PRO A 58 -4.03 7.79 5.24
CA PRO A 58 -3.75 6.36 5.08
C PRO A 58 -4.34 5.55 6.24
N MET A 59 -5.08 4.50 5.92
CA MET A 59 -5.66 3.56 6.88
C MET A 59 -5.73 2.16 6.27
N CYS A 60 -5.87 1.15 7.12
CA CYS A 60 -6.01 -0.24 6.68
C CYS A 60 -7.50 -0.57 6.54
N PHE A 61 -7.87 -1.03 5.36
CA PHE A 61 -9.19 -1.56 5.05
C PHE A 61 -9.03 -2.97 4.50
N GLU A 62 -9.98 -3.84 4.80
CA GLU A 62 -10.05 -5.18 4.22
C GLU A 62 -11.42 -5.41 3.60
N SER A 63 -11.49 -6.32 2.63
CA SER A 63 -12.79 -6.73 2.11
C SER A 63 -13.55 -7.49 3.19
N PHE A 64 -14.87 -7.38 3.18
CA PHE A 64 -15.72 -8.14 4.10
C PHE A 64 -15.56 -9.66 3.91
N SER A 65 -15.28 -10.11 2.69
CA SER A 65 -15.05 -11.52 2.39
C SER A 65 -13.75 -12.04 3.03
N ASP A 66 -12.69 -11.22 3.06
CA ASP A 66 -11.39 -11.61 3.59
C ASP A 66 -11.33 -11.48 5.11
N TYR A 67 -11.83 -10.37 5.65
CA TYR A 67 -11.84 -10.12 7.09
C TYR A 67 -13.08 -9.30 7.51
N PRO A 68 -14.20 -9.99 7.85
CA PRO A 68 -15.46 -9.33 8.18
C PRO A 68 -15.37 -8.21 9.24
N PRO A 69 -14.56 -8.31 10.32
CA PRO A 69 -14.48 -7.25 11.32
C PRO A 69 -13.95 -5.91 10.80
N LEU A 70 -13.07 -5.90 9.80
CA LEU A 70 -12.55 -4.67 9.17
C LEU A 70 -13.30 -4.31 7.88
N GLY A 71 -14.20 -5.18 7.42
CA GLY A 71 -14.99 -4.96 6.22
C GLY A 71 -16.26 -4.12 6.45
N HIS A 72 -16.65 -3.80 7.68
CA HIS A 72 -17.81 -2.95 7.96
C HIS A 72 -17.40 -1.49 8.16
N PHE A 73 -18.23 -0.59 7.65
CA PHE A 73 -18.06 0.84 7.88
C PHE A 73 -19.41 1.54 8.05
N ALA A 74 -19.38 2.65 8.77
CA ALA A 74 -20.46 3.62 8.82
C ALA A 74 -19.96 4.96 8.29
N VAL A 75 -20.82 5.65 7.56
CA VAL A 75 -20.59 7.03 7.14
C VAL A 75 -21.47 7.91 7.99
N SER A 76 -20.89 8.94 8.60
CA SER A 76 -21.65 9.96 9.32
C SER A 76 -21.38 11.39 8.80
N ASP A 77 -22.39 12.26 8.92
CA ASP A 77 -22.27 13.69 8.64
C ASP A 77 -22.82 14.46 9.85
N THR A 78 -22.06 15.41 10.38
CA THR A 78 -22.42 16.17 11.60
C THR A 78 -22.91 15.30 12.80
N ARG A 79 -22.30 14.12 12.98
CA ARG A 79 -22.64 13.09 13.99
C ARG A 79 -23.95 12.31 13.74
N GLN A 80 -24.56 12.41 12.57
CA GLN A 80 -25.66 11.56 12.16
C GLN A 80 -25.19 10.53 11.15
N THR A 81 -25.53 9.26 11.36
CA THR A 81 -25.20 8.19 10.40
C THR A 81 -26.02 8.38 9.13
N VAL A 82 -25.33 8.60 8.01
CA VAL A 82 -25.93 8.80 6.68
C VAL A 82 -25.95 7.52 5.85
N ALA A 83 -25.03 6.59 6.09
CA ALA A 83 -24.98 5.30 5.42
C ALA A 83 -24.23 4.26 6.26
N VAL A 84 -24.51 2.98 6.01
CA VAL A 84 -23.77 1.84 6.56
C VAL A 84 -23.50 0.88 5.40
N GLY A 85 -22.32 0.29 5.36
CA GLY A 85 -21.93 -0.56 4.25
C GLY A 85 -20.85 -1.58 4.58
N VAL A 86 -20.55 -2.39 3.57
CA VAL A 86 -19.47 -3.37 3.60
C VAL A 86 -18.50 -3.11 2.46
N ILE A 87 -17.22 -3.31 2.73
CA ILE A 87 -16.14 -3.11 1.77
C ILE A 87 -16.09 -4.32 0.84
N LYS A 88 -16.25 -4.07 -0.45
CA LYS A 88 -16.18 -5.12 -1.49
C LYS A 88 -14.75 -5.33 -2.00
N ALA A 89 -14.01 -4.25 -2.16
CA ALA A 89 -12.62 -4.26 -2.65
C ALA A 89 -11.88 -3.04 -2.09
N VAL A 90 -10.55 -3.14 -2.04
CA VAL A 90 -9.66 -2.07 -1.56
C VAL A 90 -8.52 -1.91 -2.56
N ASP A 91 -8.36 -0.69 -3.07
CA ASP A 91 -7.19 -0.34 -3.88
C ASP A 91 -5.99 -0.06 -2.97
N LYS A 92 -5.11 -1.05 -2.83
CA LYS A 92 -3.92 -0.97 -2.00
C LYS A 92 -2.86 -0.09 -2.69
N LYS A 93 -2.41 0.99 -2.03
CA LYS A 93 -1.33 1.84 -2.57
C LYS A 93 -0.01 1.07 -2.64
N ALA A 94 0.63 1.08 -3.81
CA ALA A 94 1.81 0.27 -4.18
C ALA A 94 3.11 0.46 -3.35
N ALA A 95 3.10 1.24 -2.27
CA ALA A 95 4.30 1.50 -1.45
C ALA A 95 4.61 0.41 -0.41
N GLY A 96 3.98 -0.77 -0.50
CA GLY A 96 4.13 -1.86 0.47
C GLY A 96 5.57 -2.33 0.65
N ARG A 97 6.29 -2.54 -0.46
CA ARG A 97 7.69 -3.03 -0.46
C ARG A 97 8.67 -2.05 0.23
N LEU A 98 8.59 -0.76 -0.10
CA LEU A 98 9.44 0.26 0.54
C LEU A 98 9.13 0.41 2.03
N LYS A 99 7.83 0.44 2.40
CA LYS A 99 7.43 0.56 3.81
C LYS A 99 7.89 -0.63 4.64
N ALA A 100 7.71 -1.84 4.12
CA ALA A 100 8.18 -3.06 4.77
C ALA A 100 9.68 -3.00 5.03
N LEU A 101 10.46 -2.62 4.02
CA LEU A 101 11.91 -2.49 4.15
C LEU A 101 12.30 -1.44 5.20
N ILE A 102 11.65 -0.26 5.22
CA ILE A 102 11.90 0.76 6.25
C ILE A 102 11.55 0.25 7.65
N GLN A 103 10.44 -0.48 7.80
CA GLN A 103 10.03 -1.04 9.09
C GLN A 103 11.01 -2.10 9.59
N ILE A 104 11.52 -2.95 8.69
CA ILE A 104 12.58 -3.92 8.99
C ILE A 104 13.86 -3.20 9.43
N LEU A 105 14.30 -2.16 8.71
CA LEU A 105 15.49 -1.39 9.08
C LEU A 105 15.32 -0.70 10.44
N ALA A 106 14.16 -0.11 10.71
CA ALA A 106 13.86 0.53 11.99
C ALA A 106 13.83 -0.48 13.15
N ALA A 107 13.29 -1.67 12.91
CA ALA A 107 13.25 -2.73 13.91
C ALA A 107 14.64 -3.31 14.19
N ALA A 108 15.47 -3.48 13.16
CA ALA A 108 16.86 -3.90 13.31
C ALA A 108 17.68 -2.91 14.15
N VAL A 109 17.50 -1.59 13.94
CA VAL A 109 18.12 -0.55 14.79
C VAL A 109 17.59 -0.59 16.23
N ALA A 110 16.32 -0.93 16.40
CA ALA A 110 15.70 -1.07 17.72
C ALA A 110 15.96 -2.43 18.39
N GLU A 111 16.75 -3.31 17.77
CA GLU A 111 17.01 -4.67 18.24
C GLU A 111 15.72 -5.47 18.51
N ARG A 112 14.73 -5.34 17.63
CA ARG A 112 13.45 -6.04 17.71
C ARG A 112 13.17 -6.87 16.47
N ASP A 113 12.58 -8.03 16.69
CA ASP A 113 12.03 -8.85 15.61
C ASP A 113 10.78 -8.21 15.00
N VAL A 114 10.54 -8.50 13.71
CA VAL A 114 9.37 -8.02 12.97
C VAL A 114 8.49 -9.18 12.58
N VAL A 115 7.21 -9.09 12.94
CA VAL A 115 6.16 -9.91 12.33
C VAL A 115 5.36 -9.02 11.38
N TYR A 116 5.43 -9.31 10.08
CA TYR A 116 4.79 -8.50 9.04
C TYR A 116 3.58 -9.23 8.45
N PHE A 117 2.39 -8.65 8.62
CA PHE A 117 1.16 -9.17 8.03
C PHE A 117 0.85 -8.44 6.73
N THR A 118 0.80 -9.16 5.61
CA THR A 118 0.49 -8.59 4.29
C THR A 118 -1.00 -8.63 3.93
N PHE A 119 -1.83 -9.16 4.84
CA PHE A 119 -3.29 -9.23 4.70
C PHE A 119 -3.73 -9.81 3.34
N GLY A 120 -3.40 -11.08 3.12
CA GLY A 120 -3.79 -11.85 1.92
C GLY A 120 -2.91 -11.60 0.68
N ASP A 121 -2.02 -10.61 0.69
CA ASP A 121 -1.08 -10.37 -0.41
C ASP A 121 0.12 -11.33 -0.32
N SER A 122 -0.01 -12.47 -1.00
CA SER A 122 0.99 -13.55 -1.02
C SER A 122 2.23 -13.18 -1.84
N GLU A 123 2.08 -12.36 -2.88
CA GLU A 123 3.19 -11.87 -3.69
C GLU A 123 4.07 -10.92 -2.88
N LEU A 124 3.46 -9.95 -2.20
CA LEU A 124 4.16 -9.03 -1.30
C LEU A 124 4.84 -9.78 -0.16
N MET A 125 4.19 -10.81 0.41
CA MET A 125 4.79 -11.63 1.47
C MET A 125 6.06 -12.31 0.99
N ARG A 126 6.00 -12.97 -0.17
CA ARG A 126 7.14 -13.65 -0.78
C ARG A 126 8.26 -12.64 -1.08
N ASP A 127 7.92 -11.49 -1.63
CA ASP A 127 8.91 -10.47 -1.97
C ASP A 127 9.61 -9.91 -0.73
N ILE A 128 8.86 -9.59 0.34
CA ILE A 128 9.43 -9.13 1.61
C ILE A 128 10.35 -10.19 2.21
N TYR A 129 9.90 -11.46 2.21
CA TYR A 129 10.70 -12.58 2.71
C TYR A 129 12.00 -12.75 1.91
N SER A 130 11.91 -12.82 0.58
CA SER A 130 13.08 -13.00 -0.29
C SER A 130 14.07 -11.84 -0.14
N MET A 131 13.59 -10.60 -0.07
CA MET A 131 14.45 -9.44 0.14
C MET A 131 15.13 -9.48 1.52
N HIS A 132 14.38 -9.77 2.59
CA HIS A 132 14.95 -9.90 3.94
C HIS A 132 16.04 -10.99 3.99
N THR A 133 15.76 -12.16 3.44
CA THR A 133 16.71 -13.28 3.36
C THR A 133 17.96 -12.89 2.57
N PHE A 134 17.79 -12.28 1.39
CA PHE A 134 18.89 -11.82 0.55
C PHE A 134 19.83 -10.84 1.27
N LEU A 135 19.26 -9.87 2.00
CA LEU A 135 20.03 -8.88 2.76
C LEU A 135 20.75 -9.52 3.95
N THR A 136 20.10 -10.45 4.63
CA THR A 136 20.63 -11.14 5.83
C THR A 136 21.75 -12.11 5.46
N GLU A 137 21.58 -12.91 4.41
CA GLU A 137 22.59 -13.86 3.93
C GLU A 137 23.88 -13.16 3.49
N ARG A 138 23.75 -11.98 2.87
CA ARG A 138 24.90 -11.14 2.48
C ARG A 138 25.42 -10.24 3.61
N LYS A 139 24.82 -10.30 4.79
CA LYS A 139 25.20 -9.53 5.99
C LYS A 139 25.23 -8.02 5.77
N LEU A 140 24.29 -7.50 4.97
CA LEU A 140 24.19 -6.05 4.77
C LEU A 140 23.74 -5.38 6.07
N THR A 141 24.47 -4.36 6.48
CA THR A 141 24.14 -3.50 7.62
C THR A 141 23.00 -2.54 7.26
N VAL A 142 22.29 -2.04 8.27
CA VAL A 142 21.23 -1.03 8.09
C VAL A 142 21.72 0.18 7.28
N GLY A 143 22.96 0.63 7.54
CA GLY A 143 23.56 1.76 6.83
C GLY A 143 23.79 1.49 5.35
N GLU A 144 24.17 0.28 4.96
CA GLU A 144 24.36 -0.11 3.56
C GLU A 144 23.03 -0.17 2.82
N VAL A 145 22.00 -0.75 3.43
CA VAL A 145 20.66 -0.77 2.83
C VAL A 145 20.12 0.65 2.69
N TYR A 146 20.32 1.52 3.69
CA TYR A 146 19.91 2.93 3.59
C TYR A 146 20.64 3.67 2.46
N LYS A 147 21.93 3.41 2.24
CA LYS A 147 22.67 3.95 1.09
C LYS A 147 22.11 3.46 -0.24
N LEU A 148 21.68 2.20 -0.35
CA LEU A 148 21.02 1.68 -1.54
C LEU A 148 19.68 2.38 -1.81
N LEU A 149 18.90 2.69 -0.77
CA LEU A 149 17.67 3.48 -0.92
C LEU A 149 17.97 4.89 -1.45
N LEU A 150 19.01 5.54 -0.93
CA LEU A 150 19.43 6.85 -1.40
C LEU A 150 19.92 6.81 -2.86
N ARG A 151 20.64 5.76 -3.25
CA ARG A 151 21.04 5.52 -4.63
C ARG A 151 19.83 5.36 -5.54
N TYR A 152 18.88 4.49 -5.19
CA TYR A 152 17.64 4.32 -5.93
C TYR A 152 16.88 5.63 -6.11
N TYR A 153 16.80 6.47 -5.07
CA TYR A 153 16.18 7.78 -5.20
C TYR A 153 16.90 8.67 -6.23
N ASN A 154 18.22 8.74 -6.18
CA ASN A 154 18.98 9.62 -7.08
C ASN A 154 19.03 9.10 -8.53
N GLU A 155 19.16 7.79 -8.71
CA GLU A 155 19.32 7.14 -10.01
C GLU A 155 17.95 7.02 -10.73
N GLU A 156 16.90 6.56 -10.02
CA GLU A 156 15.63 6.17 -10.66
C GLU A 156 14.48 7.17 -10.41
N CYS A 157 14.46 7.86 -9.26
CA CYS A 157 13.29 8.64 -8.86
C CYS A 157 13.46 10.15 -9.07
N ARG A 158 14.65 10.70 -8.85
CA ARG A 158 14.90 12.15 -8.77
C ARG A 158 14.57 12.87 -10.07
N ASN A 159 14.91 12.27 -11.20
CA ASN A 159 14.68 12.83 -12.53
C ASN A 159 13.55 12.12 -13.27
N CYS A 160 12.70 11.39 -12.55
CA CYS A 160 11.61 10.64 -13.14
C CYS A 160 10.51 11.60 -13.63
N SER A 161 10.27 11.61 -14.93
CA SER A 161 9.24 12.44 -15.58
C SER A 161 7.86 11.78 -15.58
N THR A 162 7.78 10.50 -15.21
CA THR A 162 6.55 9.69 -15.19
C THR A 162 6.01 9.57 -13.76
N PRO A 163 4.75 9.10 -13.58
CA PRO A 163 4.16 8.92 -12.25
C PRO A 163 4.89 7.91 -11.34
N GLY A 164 5.82 7.13 -11.88
CA GLY A 164 6.66 6.20 -11.12
C GLY A 164 7.87 5.73 -11.91
N PRO A 165 8.93 5.29 -11.22
CA PRO A 165 10.18 4.90 -11.85
C PRO A 165 10.02 3.66 -12.73
N ASP A 166 10.86 3.59 -13.77
CA ASP A 166 10.91 2.49 -14.73
C ASP A 166 11.32 1.17 -14.05
N ILE A 167 12.34 1.23 -13.19
CA ILE A 167 12.80 0.10 -12.39
C ILE A 167 12.16 0.16 -10.99
N LYS A 168 11.66 -0.97 -10.50
CA LYS A 168 11.14 -1.09 -9.13
C LYS A 168 12.26 -1.27 -8.11
N LEU A 169 12.00 -0.86 -6.87
CA LEU A 169 12.97 -0.85 -5.78
C LEU A 169 13.68 -2.19 -5.54
N TYR A 170 12.95 -3.30 -5.44
CA TYR A 170 13.55 -4.59 -5.11
C TYR A 170 14.47 -5.12 -6.22
N PRO A 171 14.04 -5.16 -7.50
CA PRO A 171 14.93 -5.44 -8.63
C PRO A 171 16.19 -4.57 -8.65
N PHE A 172 16.05 -3.26 -8.38
CA PHE A 172 17.21 -2.36 -8.29
C PHE A 172 18.19 -2.80 -7.20
N ILE A 173 17.69 -3.13 -6.00
CA ILE A 173 18.54 -3.57 -4.88
C ILE A 173 19.28 -4.87 -5.22
N TYR A 174 18.59 -5.86 -5.81
CA TYR A 174 19.22 -7.11 -6.25
C TYR A 174 20.40 -6.83 -7.19
N HIS A 175 20.14 -6.06 -8.26
CA HIS A 175 21.16 -5.71 -9.25
C HIS A 175 22.31 -4.87 -8.66
N ALA A 176 22.00 -3.87 -7.82
CA ALA A 176 23.00 -2.99 -7.23
C ALA A 176 23.94 -3.73 -6.27
N VAL A 177 23.45 -4.74 -5.56
CA VAL A 177 24.27 -5.55 -4.64
C VAL A 177 25.07 -6.61 -5.41
N GLU A 178 24.50 -7.22 -6.45
CA GLU A 178 25.21 -8.19 -7.30
C GLU A 178 26.38 -7.54 -8.07
N SER A 179 26.15 -6.37 -8.67
CA SER A 179 27.20 -5.61 -9.38
C SER A 179 28.34 -5.13 -8.46
N CYS A 180 28.06 -4.90 -7.17
CA CYS A 180 29.10 -4.58 -6.18
C CYS A 180 29.91 -5.81 -5.74
N ALA A 181 29.41 -7.04 -5.89
CA ALA A 181 30.16 -8.25 -5.54
C ALA A 181 31.25 -8.57 -6.58
N GLU A 182 31.02 -8.26 -7.86
CA GLU A 182 31.93 -8.56 -8.96
C GLU A 182 33.20 -7.69 -8.98
N THR A 183 33.15 -6.48 -8.40
CA THR A 183 34.29 -5.54 -8.37
C THR A 183 35.37 -5.90 -7.35
N THR A 184 35.13 -6.89 -6.49
CA THR A 184 36.10 -7.37 -5.48
C THR A 184 37.02 -8.49 -5.96
N ASN A 185 36.86 -8.99 -7.20
CA ASN A 185 37.59 -10.15 -7.74
C ASN A 185 38.53 -9.81 -8.91
N GLN A 186 39.42 -8.81 -8.77
CA GLN A 186 40.59 -8.70 -9.65
C GLN A 186 41.91 -8.82 -8.86
N PRO A 187 42.71 -9.90 -9.03
CA PRO A 187 44.02 -10.02 -8.42
C PRO A 187 45.02 -9.10 -9.13
N GLY A 188 45.68 -8.23 -8.36
CA GLY A 188 46.69 -7.29 -8.85
C GLY A 188 47.86 -7.99 -9.54
N GLN A 189 48.12 -7.57 -10.79
CA GLN A 189 49.36 -7.87 -11.50
C GLN A 189 50.55 -7.21 -10.78
N ARG A 190 51.40 -8.01 -10.15
CA ARG A 190 52.75 -7.60 -9.73
C ARG A 190 53.60 -7.41 -10.97
N THR A 191 53.99 -6.18 -11.28
CA THR A 191 55.13 -5.89 -12.16
C THR A 191 56.42 -6.13 -11.37
N GLY A 192 57.24 -7.06 -11.89
CA GLY A 192 58.58 -7.33 -11.38
C GLY A 192 59.57 -6.25 -11.78
N ALA A 193 60.55 -6.02 -10.91
CA ALA A 193 61.85 -5.45 -11.21
C ALA A 193 62.91 -6.50 -10.84
#